data_AF-I4VNG2-F1
#
_entry.id   AF-I4VNG2-F1
#
_cell.length_a   1.000
_cell.length_b   1.000
_cell.length_c   1.000
_cell.angle_alpha   90.00
_cell.angle_beta   90.00
_cell.angle_gamma   90.00
#
_symmetry.space_group_name_H-M   'P 1'
#
loop_
_entity.id
_entity.type
_entity.pdbx_description
1 polymer ?
#
loop_
_entity_poly.entity_id
_entity_poly.type
_entity_poly.pdbx_seq_one_letter_code
_entity_poly.pdbx_strand_id
1 'polypeptide(L)'
;MIKSDKAVEAELEAALQRVLSGTPQTPRLAQLAEKGKLGVSYAVVAEEARRSRTLIGYDGCRYQAFRDKVKAILEKGPRATDLARGLEAARKRIRDLEAQIVIKDSIQASLLLELDARTPAPTSTVGNVTRISRR
;
A
#
# COMPACT_ATOMS: atom_id res chain seq x y z
N MET A 1 1.89 14.26 39.60
CA MET A 1 1.66 15.43 38.71
C MET A 1 0.33 15.24 37.99
N ILE A 2 -0.68 16.07 38.32
CA ILE A 2 -1.93 16.13 37.57
C ILE A 2 -1.63 16.93 36.30
N LYS A 3 -1.54 16.27 35.15
CA LYS A 3 -1.41 16.97 33.85
C LYS A 3 -2.69 17.77 33.59
N SER A 4 -2.56 18.97 33.03
CA SER A 4 -3.71 19.80 32.65
C SER A 4 -4.53 19.10 31.57
N ASP A 5 -5.84 19.36 31.53
CA ASP A 5 -6.74 18.72 30.55
C ASP A 5 -6.31 18.97 29.09
N LYS A 6 -5.78 20.16 28.80
CA LYS A 6 -5.20 20.48 27.47
C LYS A 6 -4.00 19.60 27.11
N ALA A 7 -3.17 19.24 28.08
CA ALA A 7 -2.01 18.37 27.82
C ALA A 7 -2.45 16.94 27.49
N VAL A 8 -3.51 16.44 28.14
CA VAL A 8 -4.08 15.12 27.85
C VAL A 8 -4.72 15.09 26.46
N GLU A 9 -5.48 16.12 26.10
CA GLU A 9 -6.09 16.23 24.78
C GLU A 9 -5.03 16.30 23.67
N ALA A 10 -3.94 17.05 23.87
CA ALA A 10 -2.82 17.09 22.93
C ALA A 10 -2.12 15.73 22.77
N GLU A 11 -1.96 14.95 23.84
CA GLU A 11 -1.41 13.59 23.77
C GLU A 11 -2.32 12.64 22.98
N LEU A 12 -3.64 12.75 23.16
CA LEU A 12 -4.63 11.99 22.41
C LEU A 12 -4.62 12.36 20.92
N GLU A 13 -4.51 13.66 20.61
CA GLU A 13 -4.42 14.15 19.23
C GLU A 13 -3.13 13.66 18.55
N ALA A 14 -1.99 13.73 19.25
CA ALA A 14 -0.72 13.21 18.74
C ALA A 14 -0.76 11.69 18.52
N ALA A 15 -1.40 10.94 19.42
CA ALA A 15 -1.60 9.51 19.26
C ALA A 15 -2.49 9.18 18.06
N LEU A 16 -3.59 9.92 17.86
CA LEU A 16 -4.45 9.77 16.71
C LEU A 16 -3.69 10.00 15.40
N GLN A 17 -2.86 11.04 15.33
CA GLN A 17 -2.05 11.32 14.14
C GLN A 17 -1.08 10.17 13.83
N ARG A 18 -0.41 9.60 14.84
CA ARG A 18 0.48 8.44 14.66
C ARG A 18 -0.24 7.19 14.14
N VAL A 19 -1.46 6.95 14.64
CA VAL A 19 -2.28 5.83 14.16
C VAL A 19 -2.72 6.06 12.71
N LEU A 20 -3.09 7.30 12.35
CA LEU A 20 -3.47 7.64 10.97
C LEU A 20 -2.31 7.59 9.99
N SER A 21 -1.10 8.00 10.42
CA SER A 21 0.11 7.92 9.60
C SER A 21 0.72 6.53 9.52
N GLY A 22 0.16 5.54 10.23
CA GLY A 22 0.68 4.17 10.27
C GLY A 22 2.02 4.04 11.00
N THR A 23 2.40 5.02 11.84
CA THR A 23 3.64 5.03 12.61
C THR A 23 3.39 5.02 14.12
N PRO A 24 2.67 4.00 14.66
CA PRO A 24 2.44 3.89 16.09
C PRO A 24 3.75 3.58 16.84
N GLN A 25 3.86 4.11 18.06
CA GLN A 25 5.00 3.90 18.95
C GLN A 25 4.84 2.63 19.80
N THR A 26 3.60 2.17 19.97
CA THR A 26 3.34 0.97 20.78
C THR A 26 3.76 -0.28 20.02
N PRO A 27 4.63 -1.16 20.56
CA PRO A 27 5.18 -2.31 19.84
C PRO A 27 4.11 -3.22 19.21
N ARG A 28 3.00 -3.44 19.93
CA ARG A 28 1.86 -4.22 19.44
C ARG A 28 1.18 -3.57 18.23
N LEU A 29 0.97 -2.25 18.28
CA LEU A 29 0.35 -1.50 17.19
C LEU A 29 1.30 -1.37 16.00
N ALA A 30 2.61 -1.26 16.23
CA ALA A 30 3.63 -1.28 15.18
C ALA A 30 3.58 -2.59 14.38
N GLN A 31 3.50 -3.74 15.07
CA GLN A 31 3.32 -5.04 14.40
C GLN A 31 2.01 -5.13 13.60
N LEU A 32 0.94 -4.48 14.05
CA LEU A 32 -0.33 -4.42 13.29
C LEU A 32 -0.22 -3.50 12.07
N ALA A 33 0.53 -2.40 12.18
CA ALA A 33 0.80 -1.49 11.08
C ALA A 33 1.62 -2.19 9.99
N GLU A 34 2.70 -2.90 10.36
CA GLU A 34 3.52 -3.70 9.45
C GLU A 34 2.69 -4.76 8.70
N LYS A 35 1.70 -5.35 9.37
CA LYS A 35 0.80 -6.35 8.78
C LYS A 35 -0.35 -5.73 7.96
N GLY A 36 -0.45 -4.41 7.87
CA GLY A 36 -1.55 -3.71 7.21
C GLY A 36 -2.91 -3.92 7.89
N LYS A 37 -2.92 -4.30 9.17
CA LYS A 37 -4.12 -4.59 9.98
C LYS A 37 -4.43 -3.52 11.01
N LEU A 38 -3.67 -2.43 11.04
CA LEU A 38 -3.91 -1.33 11.95
C LEU A 38 -5.19 -0.58 11.56
N GLY A 39 -6.22 -0.70 12.38
CA GLY A 39 -7.45 0.06 12.25
C GLY A 39 -7.54 1.15 13.31
N VAL A 40 -8.03 2.33 12.93
CA VAL A 40 -8.36 3.38 13.89
C VAL A 40 -9.53 2.91 14.76
N SER A 41 -9.40 3.02 16.08
CA SER A 41 -10.49 2.80 17.03
C SER A 41 -10.20 3.52 18.35
N TYR A 42 -11.21 3.76 19.18
CA TYR A 42 -11.01 4.39 20.50
C TYR A 42 -10.04 3.61 21.38
N ALA A 43 -10.05 2.27 21.30
CA ALA A 43 -9.13 1.43 22.07
C ALA A 43 -7.69 1.58 21.58
N VAL A 44 -7.48 1.59 20.25
CA VAL A 44 -6.16 1.76 19.63
C VAL A 44 -5.58 3.14 19.94
N VAL A 45 -6.39 4.19 19.85
CA VAL A 45 -5.96 5.57 20.16
C VAL A 45 -5.61 5.71 21.65
N ALA A 46 -6.41 5.13 22.55
CA ALA A 46 -6.12 5.14 23.98
C ALA A 46 -4.85 4.35 24.33
N GLU A 47 -4.65 3.19 23.70
CA GLU A 47 -3.45 2.36 23.84
C GLU A 47 -2.20 3.13 23.39
N GLU A 48 -2.27 3.77 22.22
CA GLU A 48 -1.16 4.56 21.67
C GLU A 48 -0.84 5.82 22.49
N ALA A 49 -1.86 6.43 23.11
CA ALA A 49 -1.67 7.54 24.04
C ALA A 49 -1.22 7.10 25.45
N ARG A 50 -1.18 5.78 25.73
CA ARG A 50 -0.98 5.20 27.07
C ARG A 50 -1.96 5.77 28.10
N ARG A 51 -3.22 5.93 27.70
CA ARG A 51 -4.29 6.49 28.52
C ARG A 51 -5.42 5.49 28.72
N SER A 52 -6.21 5.71 29.78
CA SER A 52 -7.39 4.88 30.03
C SER A 52 -8.40 5.08 28.90
N ARG A 53 -8.92 3.96 28.37
CA ARG A 53 -9.99 3.96 27.37
C ARG A 53 -11.25 4.67 27.87
N THR A 54 -11.50 4.72 29.18
CA THR A 54 -12.66 5.42 29.75
C THR A 54 -12.67 6.92 29.44
N LEU A 55 -11.51 7.52 29.13
CA LEU A 55 -11.44 8.95 28.80
C LEU A 55 -12.11 9.31 27.47
N ILE A 56 -12.23 8.35 26.56
CA ILE A 56 -12.75 8.55 25.19
C ILE A 56 -13.73 7.44 24.71
N GLY A 57 -14.00 6.45 25.56
CA GLY A 57 -14.57 5.17 25.16
C GLY A 57 -16.09 5.06 25.22
N TYR A 58 -16.79 6.02 25.80
CA TYR A 58 -18.25 6.01 25.99
C TYR A 58 -18.84 7.41 25.75
N ASP A 59 -20.16 7.51 25.54
CA ASP A 59 -20.86 8.79 25.36
C ASP A 59 -20.95 9.56 26.68
N GLY A 60 -20.58 10.84 26.67
CA GLY A 60 -20.44 11.65 27.89
C GLY A 60 -19.09 11.46 28.59
N CYS A 61 -18.07 10.96 27.88
CA CYS A 61 -16.71 10.85 28.41
C CYS A 61 -16.07 12.23 28.65
N ARG A 62 -14.99 12.26 29.45
CA ARG A 62 -14.28 13.51 29.81
C ARG A 62 -13.82 14.31 28.60
N TYR A 63 -13.41 13.65 27.51
CA TYR A 63 -12.96 14.29 26.27
C TYR A 63 -13.94 14.02 25.13
N GLN A 64 -15.20 14.43 25.30
CA GLN A 64 -16.26 14.22 24.30
C GLN A 64 -15.92 14.82 22.94
N ALA A 65 -15.38 16.05 22.90
CA ALA A 65 -15.01 16.71 21.65
C ALA A 65 -14.01 15.88 20.83
N PHE A 66 -13.00 15.29 21.49
CA PHE A 66 -12.05 14.39 20.85
C PHE A 66 -12.73 13.09 20.36
N ARG A 67 -13.64 12.53 21.17
CA ARG A 67 -14.41 11.34 20.78
C ARG A 67 -15.22 11.58 19.51
N ASP A 68 -15.84 12.75 19.37
CA ASP A 68 -16.64 13.10 18.21
C ASP A 68 -15.78 13.24 16.94
N LYS A 69 -14.55 13.74 17.06
CA LYS A 69 -13.57 13.73 15.96
C LYS A 69 -13.25 12.30 15.51
N VAL A 70 -12.93 11.41 16.46
CA VAL A 70 -12.64 10.00 16.15
C VAL A 70 -13.86 9.32 15.57
N LYS A 71 -15.07 9.61 16.08
CA LYS A 71 -16.34 9.11 15.53
C LYS A 71 -16.52 9.52 14.07
N ALA A 72 -16.28 10.80 13.75
CA ALA A 72 -16.38 11.28 12.38
C ALA A 72 -15.37 10.60 11.44
N ILE A 73 -14.17 10.25 11.92
CA ILE A 73 -13.19 9.47 11.14
C ILE A 73 -13.69 8.04 10.90
N LEU A 74 -14.23 7.40 11.93
CA LEU A 74 -14.78 6.05 11.83
C LEU A 74 -15.99 5.98 10.89
N GLU A 75 -16.87 6.98 10.94
CA GLU A 75 -18.04 7.10 10.06
C GLU A 75 -17.66 7.45 8.61
N LYS A 76 -16.54 8.16 8.41
CA LYS A 76 -15.94 8.44 7.09
C LYS A 76 -15.08 7.31 6.54
N GLY A 77 -14.90 6.21 7.30
CA GLY A 77 -14.30 5.00 6.76
C GLY A 77 -15.01 4.55 5.48
N PRO A 78 -14.31 3.86 4.56
CA PRO A 78 -14.93 3.48 3.29
C PRO A 78 -16.18 2.64 3.59
N ARG A 79 -17.35 3.18 3.23
CA ARG A 79 -18.60 2.42 3.29
C ARG A 79 -18.35 1.14 2.47
N ALA A 80 -18.75 -0.01 3.00
CA ALA A 80 -18.48 -1.31 2.37
C ALA A 80 -18.88 -1.35 0.87
N THR A 81 -19.89 -0.56 0.50
CA THR A 81 -20.35 -0.31 -0.88
C THR A 81 -19.32 0.38 -1.78
N ASP A 82 -18.56 1.34 -1.25
CA ASP A 82 -17.56 2.09 -2.01
C ASP A 82 -16.26 1.30 -2.18
N LEU A 83 -15.91 0.46 -1.20
CA LEU A 83 -14.82 -0.52 -1.31
C LEU A 83 -15.10 -1.59 -2.37
N ALA A 84 -16.32 -2.16 -2.38
CA ALA A 84 -16.71 -3.14 -3.38
C ALA A 84 -16.67 -2.55 -4.80
N ARG A 85 -17.22 -1.34 -4.98
CA ARG A 85 -17.16 -0.60 -6.25
C ARG A 85 -15.73 -0.29 -6.67
N GLY A 86 -14.87 0.12 -5.73
CA GLY A 86 -13.45 0.38 -5.98
C GLY A 86 -12.69 -0.88 -6.40
N LEU A 87 -12.94 -2.02 -5.74
CA LEU A 87 -12.37 -3.32 -6.07
C LEU A 87 -12.79 -3.81 -7.47
N GLU A 88 -14.06 -3.66 -7.83
CA GLU A 88 -14.53 -4.01 -9.18
C GLU A 88 -13.90 -3.14 -10.25
N ALA A 89 -13.81 -1.83 -10.02
CA ALA A 89 -13.14 -0.91 -10.93
C ALA A 89 -11.64 -1.25 -11.10
N ALA A 90 -10.96 -1.60 -10.01
CA ALA A 90 -9.56 -2.03 -10.05
C ALA A 90 -9.38 -3.34 -10.82
N ARG A 91 -10.24 -4.35 -10.58
CA ARG A 91 -10.23 -5.63 -11.32
C ARG A 91 -10.50 -5.44 -12.80
N LYS A 92 -11.41 -4.53 -13.16
CA LYS A 92 -11.67 -4.19 -14.57
C LYS A 92 -10.41 -3.63 -15.24
N ARG A 93 -9.75 -2.66 -14.60
CA ARG A 93 -8.50 -2.07 -15.12
C ARG A 93 -7.38 -3.10 -15.29
N ILE A 94 -7.23 -4.04 -14.36
CA ILE A 94 -6.24 -5.12 -14.49
C ILE A 94 -6.51 -5.94 -15.74
N ARG A 95 -7.76 -6.38 -15.96
CA ARG A 95 -8.13 -7.14 -17.16
C ARG A 95 -7.91 -6.35 -18.45
N ASP A 96 -8.24 -5.07 -18.44
CA ASP A 96 -8.05 -4.19 -19.61
C ASP A 96 -6.55 -4.04 -19.94
N LEU A 97 -5.71 -3.89 -18.91
CA LEU A 97 -4.26 -3.79 -19.07
C LEU A 97 -3.63 -5.12 -19.51
N GLU A 98 -4.08 -6.25 -18.97
CA GLU A 98 -3.65 -7.59 -19.39
C GLU A 98 -3.98 -7.83 -20.88
N ALA A 99 -5.17 -7.43 -21.33
CA ALA A 99 -5.54 -7.51 -22.74
C ALA A 99 -4.64 -6.64 -23.63
N GLN A 100 -4.26 -5.43 -23.17
CA GLN A 100 -3.33 -4.57 -23.90
C GLN A 100 -1.94 -5.18 -24.00
N ILE A 101 -1.46 -5.86 -22.95
CA ILE A 101 -0.17 -6.57 -22.98
C ILE A 101 -0.20 -7.67 -24.04
N VAL A 102 -1.24 -8.50 -24.07
CA VAL A 102 -1.37 -9.59 -25.06
C VAL A 102 -1.33 -9.05 -26.50
N ILE A 103 -2.01 -7.93 -26.76
CA ILE A 103 -2.00 -7.29 -28.09
C ILE A 103 -0.59 -6.74 -28.41
N LYS A 104 0.07 -6.12 -27.44
CA LYS A 104 1.43 -5.60 -27.64
C LYS A 104 2.42 -6.73 -27.92
N ASP A 105 2.31 -7.85 -27.19
CA ASP A 105 3.20 -9.01 -27.34
C ASP A 105 3.03 -9.66 -28.72
N SER A 106 1.80 -9.75 -29.24
CA SER A 106 1.57 -10.28 -30.59
C SER A 106 2.16 -9.39 -31.67
N ILE A 107 2.04 -8.06 -31.53
CA ILE A 107 2.66 -7.10 -32.45
C ILE A 107 4.19 -7.18 -32.37
N GLN A 108 4.76 -7.27 -31.16
CA GLN A 108 6.21 -7.41 -30.99
C GLN A 108 6.72 -8.70 -31.62
N ALA A 109 6.02 -9.82 -31.42
CA ALA A 109 6.37 -11.10 -32.03
C ALA A 109 6.33 -11.03 -33.56
N SER A 110 5.31 -10.43 -34.16
CA SER A 110 5.25 -10.26 -35.62
C SER A 110 6.40 -9.40 -36.14
N LEU A 111 6.74 -8.32 -35.44
CA LEU A 111 7.83 -7.43 -35.85
C LEU A 111 9.19 -8.11 -35.76
N LEU A 112 9.40 -8.94 -34.73
CA LEU A 112 10.61 -9.74 -34.59
C LEU A 112 10.75 -10.76 -35.72
N LEU A 113 9.67 -11.45 -36.10
CA LEU A 113 9.68 -12.37 -37.24
C LEU A 113 10.02 -11.65 -38.56
N GLU A 114 9.51 -10.44 -38.77
CA GLU A 114 9.84 -9.63 -39.94
C GLU A 114 11.32 -9.20 -39.95
N LEU A 115 11.87 -8.83 -38.79
CA LEU A 115 13.29 -8.47 -38.65
C LEU A 115 14.19 -9.68 -38.88
N ASP A 116 13.84 -10.84 -38.34
CA ASP A 116 14.56 -12.10 -38.57
C ASP A 116 14.52 -12.48 -40.05
N ALA A 117 13.37 -12.35 -40.72
CA ALA A 117 13.27 -12.61 -42.16
C ALA A 117 14.09 -11.62 -43.02
N ARG A 118 14.31 -10.39 -42.53
CA ARG A 118 15.07 -9.33 -43.23
C ARG A 118 16.56 -9.34 -42.91
N THR A 119 16.98 -10.01 -41.85
CA THR A 119 18.40 -10.17 -41.55
C THR A 119 18.95 -11.28 -42.44
N PRO A 120 19.82 -10.98 -43.43
CA PRO A 120 20.50 -12.05 -44.16
C PRO A 120 21.32 -12.84 -43.15
N ALA A 121 21.32 -14.18 -43.29
CA ALA A 121 22.17 -15.05 -42.49
C ALA A 121 23.60 -14.47 -42.47
N PRO A 122 24.27 -14.38 -41.31
CA PRO A 122 25.66 -13.95 -41.28
C PRO A 122 26.39 -14.89 -42.24
N THR A 123 26.92 -14.33 -43.33
CA THR A 123 27.80 -15.07 -44.23
C THR A 123 28.86 -15.68 -43.34
N SER A 124 28.81 -17.00 -43.17
CA SER A 124 29.87 -17.72 -42.48
C SER A 124 31.11 -17.48 -43.33
N THR A 125 31.91 -16.50 -42.95
CA THR A 125 33.25 -16.35 -43.47
C THR A 125 33.99 -17.56 -42.93
N VAL A 126 33.92 -18.65 -43.70
CA VAL A 126 34.77 -19.83 -43.54
C VAL A 126 36.18 -19.30 -43.75
N GLY A 127 36.79 -18.80 -42.68
CA GLY A 127 38.20 -18.50 -42.63
C GLY A 127 38.91 -19.83 -42.86
N ASN A 128 39.50 -19.99 -44.05
CA ASN A 128 40.42 -21.09 -44.33
C ASN A 128 41.54 -21.03 -43.29
N VAL A 129 41.44 -21.85 -42.25
CA VAL A 129 42.55 -22.09 -41.32
C VAL A 129 43.49 -23.06 -42.02
N THR A 130 44.47 -22.51 -42.74
CA THR A 130 45.59 -23.29 -43.25
C THR A 130 46.37 -23.84 -42.06
N ARG A 131 46.25 -25.15 -41.78
CA ARG A 131 47.10 -25.83 -40.79
C ARG A 131 48.52 -25.90 -41.33
N ILE A 132 49.39 -25.03 -40.83
CA ILE A 132 50.84 -25.14 -41.03
C ILE A 132 51.35 -26.23 -40.08
N SER A 133 51.71 -27.40 -40.61
CA SER A 133 52.46 -28.41 -39.84
C SER A 133 53.94 -28.03 -39.84
N ARG A 134 54.55 -27.87 -38.66
CA ARG A 134 56.02 -27.78 -38.53
C ARG A 134 56.61 -29.19 -38.49
N ARG A 135 57.62 -29.42 -39.31
CA ARG A 135 58.54 -30.57 -39.25
C ARG A 135 59.64 -30.29 -38.23
#